data_AF-A0A496XCP4-F1
#
_entry.id   AF-A0A496XCP4-F1
#
_cell.length_a   1.000
_cell.length_b   1.000
_cell.length_c   1.000
_cell.angle_alpha   90.00
_cell.angle_beta   90.00
_cell.angle_gamma   90.00
#
_symmetry.space_group_name_H-M   'P 1'
#
loop_
_entity.id
_entity.type
_entity.pdbx_description
1 polymer ?
#
loop_
_entity_poly.entity_id
_entity_poly.type
_entity_poly.pdbx_seq_one_letter_code
_entity_poly.pdbx_strand_id
1 'polypeptide(L)' 'MNRYEYLQRAREFAARGCALKQSRLDANKVRYIRKNEGGMTARALASLFGVHYRTIEKVRHYETWVHVK' A
#
# COMPACT_ATOMS: atom_id res chain seq x y z
N MET A 1 -23.75 -5.02 -2.71
CA MET A 1 -22.98 -4.33 -1.66
C MET A 1 -23.81 -3.16 -1.14
N ASN A 2 -24.21 -3.20 0.12
CA ASN A 2 -25.02 -2.14 0.73
C ASN A 2 -24.11 -0.98 1.18
N ARG A 3 -24.62 0.27 1.19
CA ARG A 3 -23.88 1.46 1.63
C ARG A 3 -23.25 1.27 3.01
N TYR A 4 -23.95 0.59 3.92
CA TYR A 4 -23.46 0.28 5.26
C TYR A 4 -22.18 -0.57 5.25
N GLU A 5 -22.17 -1.65 4.47
CA GLU A 5 -21.00 -2.53 4.32
C GLU A 5 -19.82 -1.78 3.67
N TYR A 6 -20.11 -0.89 2.71
CA TYR A 6 -19.10 -0.06 2.06
C TYR A 6 -18.41 0.88 3.05
N LEU A 7 -19.17 1.56 3.91
CA LEU A 7 -18.61 2.49 4.89
C LEU A 7 -17.71 1.76 5.91
N GLN A 8 -18.08 0.55 6.33
CA GLN A 8 -17.24 -0.24 7.23
C GLN A 8 -15.91 -0.68 6.60
N ARG A 9 -15.91 -0.97 5.29
CA ARG A 9 -14.74 -1.52 4.57
C ARG A 9 -14.13 -0.56 3.55
N ALA A 10 -14.41 0.73 3.65
CA ALA A 10 -14.05 1.73 2.64
C ALA A 10 -12.55 1.73 2.27
N ARG A 11 -11.67 1.39 3.21
CA ARG A 11 -10.21 1.29 2.97
C ARG A 11 -9.82 0.18 2.00
N GLU A 12 -10.62 -0.89 1.91
CA GLU A 12 -10.38 -2.00 0.99
C GLU A 12 -10.76 -1.63 -0.45
N PHE A 13 -11.84 -0.85 -0.60
CA PHE A 13 -12.41 -0.43 -1.89
C PHE A 13 -11.80 0.85 -2.46
N ALA A 14 -10.92 1.52 -1.72
CA ALA A 14 -10.24 2.72 -2.21
C ALA A 14 -9.45 2.41 -3.48
N ALA A 15 -9.61 3.24 -4.52
CA ALA A 15 -8.81 3.16 -5.75
C ALA A 15 -7.32 3.38 -5.43
N ARG A 16 -6.45 2.47 -5.87
CA ARG A 16 -5.00 2.48 -5.60
C ARG A 16 -4.22 1.97 -6.80
N GLY A 17 -2.92 2.29 -6.84
CA GLY A 17 -1.99 1.78 -7.84
C GLY A 17 -2.40 2.04 -9.27
N CYS A 18 -2.50 0.97 -10.08
CA CYS A 18 -2.83 1.05 -11.49
C CYS A 18 -4.19 1.71 -11.78
N ALA A 19 -5.10 1.78 -10.79
CA ALA A 19 -6.35 2.54 -10.91
C ALA A 19 -6.13 4.07 -10.92
N LEU A 20 -4.94 4.54 -10.53
CA LEU A 20 -4.53 5.94 -10.46
C LEU A 20 -3.22 6.11 -11.24
N LYS A 21 -3.27 6.75 -12.42
CA LYS A 21 -2.10 6.91 -13.31
C LYS A 21 -0.89 7.57 -12.63
N GLN A 22 -1.13 8.40 -11.61
CA GLN A 22 -0.12 9.10 -10.83
C GLN A 22 0.49 8.25 -9.69
N SER A 23 -0.02 7.04 -9.44
CA SER A 23 0.43 6.22 -8.31
C SER A 23 1.76 5.55 -8.63
N ARG A 24 2.75 5.73 -7.75
CA ARG A 24 4.09 5.10 -7.87
C ARG A 24 4.13 3.66 -7.35
N LEU A 25 3.16 3.27 -6.53
CA LEU A 25 3.06 1.95 -5.92
C LEU A 25 1.99 1.11 -6.62
N ASP A 26 2.29 -0.16 -6.87
CA ASP A 26 1.36 -1.18 -7.34
C ASP A 26 1.27 -2.34 -6.33
N ALA A 27 0.35 -3.28 -6.56
CA ALA A 27 0.14 -4.40 -5.65
C ALA A 27 1.38 -5.28 -5.49
N ASN A 28 2.23 -5.41 -6.51
CA ASN A 28 3.43 -6.23 -6.47
C ASN A 28 4.53 -5.57 -5.61
N LYS A 29 4.73 -4.26 -5.78
CA LYS A 29 5.61 -3.47 -4.91
C LYS A 29 5.14 -3.48 -3.46
N VAL A 30 3.83 -3.41 -3.24
CA VAL A 30 3.25 -3.51 -1.89
C VAL A 30 3.54 -4.87 -1.26
N ARG A 31 3.37 -5.98 -2.00
CA ARG A 31 3.76 -7.32 -1.52
C ARG A 31 5.25 -7.40 -1.21
N TYR A 32 6.09 -6.83 -2.07
CA TYR A 32 7.53 -6.75 -1.83
C TYR A 32 7.87 -6.00 -0.54
N ILE A 33 7.26 -4.82 -0.32
CA ILE A 33 7.44 -4.01 0.89
C ILE A 33 7.07 -4.78 2.16
N ARG A 34 6.02 -5.61 2.11
CA ARG A 34 5.55 -6.40 3.25
C ARG A 34 6.38 -7.63 3.51
N LYS A 35 6.77 -8.34 2.45
CA LYS A 35 7.64 -9.51 2.55
C LYS A 35 9.01 -9.12 3.12
N ASN A 36 9.52 -7.96 2.68
CA ASN A 36 10.76 -7.34 3.18
C ASN A 36 11.93 -8.32 3.33
N GLU A 37 12.13 -9.22 2.35
CA GLU A 37 13.08 -10.35 2.48
C GLU A 37 14.52 -9.92 2.77
N GLY A 38 14.91 -8.72 2.32
CA GLY A 38 16.24 -8.17 2.56
C GLY A 38 16.39 -7.34 3.84
N GLY A 39 15.37 -7.28 4.71
CA GLY A 39 15.46 -6.50 5.97
C GLY A 39 15.64 -4.99 5.75
N MET A 40 15.23 -4.46 4.60
CA MET A 40 15.48 -3.07 4.23
C MET A 40 14.73 -2.10 5.15
N THR A 41 15.35 -0.95 5.43
CA THR A 41 14.69 0.12 6.19
C THR A 41 13.58 0.77 5.35
N ALA A 42 12.60 1.40 6.03
CA ALA A 42 11.53 2.10 5.34
C ALA A 42 12.05 3.22 4.42
N ARG A 43 13.14 3.90 4.81
CA ARG A 43 13.79 4.93 3.98
C ARG A 43 14.45 4.35 2.72
N ALA A 44 15.08 3.19 2.81
CA ALA A 44 15.68 2.53 1.65
C ALA A 44 14.61 2.12 0.63
N LEU A 45 13.51 1.50 1.08
CA LEU A 45 12.38 1.14 0.22
C LEU A 45 11.68 2.38 -0.37
N ALA A 46 11.58 3.45 0.41
CA ALA A 46 11.01 4.72 -0.03
C ALA A 46 11.83 5.32 -1.19
N SER A 47 13.15 5.30 -1.08
CA SER A 47 14.05 5.73 -2.16
C SER A 47 13.89 4.85 -3.40
N LEU A 48 13.87 3.53 -3.22
CA LEU A 48 13.72 2.56 -4.31
C LEU A 48 12.44 2.75 -5.14
N PHE A 49 11.32 3.02 -4.47
CA PHE A 49 10.02 3.18 -5.12
C PHE A 49 9.62 4.64 -5.36
N GLY A 50 10.48 5.61 -5.02
CA GLY A 50 10.22 7.04 -5.19
C GLY A 50 9.02 7.55 -4.38
N VAL A 51 8.79 7.03 -3.18
CA VAL A 51 7.70 7.44 -2.28
C VAL A 51 8.24 7.95 -0.96
N HIS A 52 7.37 8.52 -0.13
CA HIS A 52 7.75 8.95 1.22
C HIS A 52 7.83 7.75 2.18
N TYR A 53 8.76 7.76 3.13
CA TYR A 53 8.97 6.63 4.07
C TYR A 53 7.71 6.30 4.90
N ARG A 54 6.93 7.30 5.30
CA ARG A 54 5.63 7.08 5.96
C ARG A 54 4.67 6.25 5.11
N THR A 55 4.73 6.34 3.78
CA THR A 55 3.89 5.52 2.90
C THR A 55 4.28 4.05 3.02
N ILE A 56 5.57 3.74 3.14
CA ILE A 56 6.07 2.39 3.37
C ILE A 56 5.60 1.86 4.74
N GLU A 57 5.69 2.67 5.79
CA GLU A 57 5.21 2.31 7.13
C GLU A 57 3.71 2.00 7.13
N LYS A 58 2.89 2.87 6.52
CA LYS A 58 1.45 2.63 6.37
C LYS A 58 1.10 1.37 5.59
N VAL A 59 1.93 0.98 4.64
CA VAL A 59 1.77 -0.28 3.90
C VAL A 59 2.12 -1.49 4.79
N ARG A 60 3.19 -1.39 5.59
CA ARG A 60 3.61 -2.43 6.54
C ARG A 60 2.61 -2.65 7.68
N HIS A 61 2.01 -1.57 8.19
CA HIS A 61 1.01 -1.63 9.26
C HIS A 61 -0.41 -1.92 8.76
N TYR A 62 -0.59 -2.24 7.47
CA TYR A 62 -1.91 -2.48 6.89
C TYR A 62 -2.92 -1.32 7.07
N GLU A 63 -2.44 -0.09 7.28
CA GLU A 63 -3.31 1.11 7.30
C GLU A 63 -3.80 1.46 5.89
N THR A 64 -3.00 1.09 4.89
CA THR A 64 -3.30 1.26 3.47
C THR A 64 -3.05 -0.03 2.72
N TRP A 65 -3.69 -0.17 1.55
CA TRP A 65 -3.58 -1.39 0.73
C TRP A 65 -3.98 -2.67 1.46
N VAL A 66 -4.98 -2.57 2.34
CA VAL A 66 -5.45 -3.68 3.20
C VAL A 66 -5.90 -4.90 2.39
N HIS A 67 -6.38 -4.68 1.16
CA HIS A 67 -6.82 -5.73 0.25
C HIS A 67 -5.66 -6.54 -0.36
N VAL A 68 -4.44 -6.00 -0.38
CA VAL A 68 -3.25 -6.76 -0.79
C VAL A 68 -2.89 -7.66 0.40
N LYS A 69 -2.37 -8.86 0.17
CA LYS A 69 -1.79 -9.73 1.21
C LYS A 69 -0.36 -10.03 0.82
#